data_AF-A0A1C4GPM8-F1
#
_entry.id   AF-A0A1C4GPM8-F1
#
_cell.length_a   1.000
_cell.length_b   1.000
_cell.length_c   1.000
_cell.angle_alpha   90.00
_cell.angle_beta   90.00
_cell.angle_gamma   90.00
#
_symmetry.space_group_name_H-M   'P 1'
#
loop_
_entity.id
_entity.type
_entity.pdbx_description
1 polymer ?
#
loop_
_entity_poly.entity_id
_entity_poly.type
_entity_poly.pdbx_seq_one_letter_code
_entity_poly.pdbx_strand_id
1 'polypeptide(L)' 'MGNKMYDSEKKLNKELASYCGVTERYIRMIDQKERIPSMRIAKKIVEFFDMSVDAIFFNNKSNFKFFLTSYWCEKGGK' A
#
# COMPACT_ATOMS: atom_id res chain seq x y z
N MET A 1 -0.72 -23.54 9.04
CA MET A 1 -0.56 -23.01 7.67
C MET A 1 -0.85 -21.52 7.72
N GLY A 2 0.15 -20.67 7.47
CA GLY A 2 -0.05 -19.22 7.44
C GLY A 2 -0.99 -18.85 6.28
N ASN A 3 -1.90 -17.91 6.51
CA ASN A 3 -2.75 -17.38 5.45
C ASN A 3 -1.86 -16.63 4.44
N LYS A 4 -1.72 -17.15 3.21
CA LYS A 4 -0.92 -16.56 2.11
C LYS A 4 -1.16 -15.05 1.90
N MET A 5 -2.37 -14.59 2.21
CA MET A 5 -2.76 -13.19 2.15
C MET A 5 -2.06 -12.32 3.22
N TYR A 6 -1.93 -12.81 4.45
CA TYR A 6 -1.28 -12.09 5.55
C TYR A 6 0.23 -11.95 5.32
N ASP A 7 0.86 -12.97 4.74
CA ASP A 7 2.28 -12.94 4.40
C ASP A 7 2.58 -11.91 3.29
N SER A 8 1.67 -11.79 2.32
CA SER A 8 1.78 -10.81 1.23
C SER A 8 1.60 -9.37 1.73
N GLU A 9 0.62 -9.13 2.60
CA GLU A 9 0.38 -7.82 3.24
C GLU A 9 1.60 -7.38 4.07
N LYS A 10 2.16 -8.30 4.88
CA LYS A 10 3.32 -8.02 5.72
C LYS A 10 4.56 -7.68 4.88
N LYS A 11 4.77 -8.41 3.78
CA LYS A 11 5.89 -8.15 2.86
C LYS A 11 5.75 -6.79 2.18
N LEU A 12 4.58 -6.48 1.61
CA LEU A 12 4.31 -5.18 0.99
C LEU A 12 4.54 -4.03 1.97
N ASN A 13 3.95 -4.09 3.17
CA ASN A 13 4.06 -3.01 4.15
C ASN A 13 5.51 -2.72 4.51
N LYS A 14 6.33 -3.77 4.62
CA LYS A 14 7.77 -3.65 4.89
C LYS A 14 8.51 -2.99 3.71
N GLU A 15 8.21 -3.39 2.49
CA GLU A 15 8.84 -2.84 1.27
C GLU A 15 8.47 -1.37 1.05
N LEU A 16 7.19 -1.03 1.14
CA LEU A 16 6.71 0.35 1.07
C LEU A 16 7.28 1.21 2.18
N ALA A 17 7.38 0.70 3.40
CA ALA A 17 7.95 1.44 4.52
C ALA A 17 9.42 1.81 4.26
N SER A 18 10.20 0.84 3.78
CA SER A 18 11.60 1.04 3.38
C SER A 18 11.72 2.09 2.27
N TYR A 19 10.93 1.94 1.20
CA TYR A 19 10.94 2.87 0.05
C TYR A 19 10.51 4.29 0.46
N CYS A 20 9.47 4.38 1.29
CA CYS A 20 8.92 5.65 1.74
C CYS A 20 9.81 6.34 2.80
N GLY A 21 10.63 5.59 3.53
CA GLY A 21 11.40 6.09 4.67
C GLY A 21 10.52 6.34 5.89
N VAL A 22 9.57 5.44 6.14
CA VAL A 22 8.58 5.51 7.24
C VAL A 22 8.47 4.15 7.94
N THR A 23 7.64 4.04 8.97
CA THR A 23 7.44 2.77 9.67
C THR A 23 6.43 1.87 8.94
N GLU A 24 6.60 0.54 9.05
CA GLU A 24 5.63 -0.45 8.56
C GLU A 24 4.22 -0.17 9.11
N ARG A 25 4.14 0.19 10.40
CA ARG A 25 2.89 0.56 11.05
C ARG A 25 2.21 1.74 10.35
N TYR A 26 2.95 2.75 9.93
CA TYR A 26 2.38 3.91 9.24
C TYR A 26 1.79 3.52 7.88
N ILE A 27 2.48 2.67 7.11
CA ILE A 27 1.93 2.13 5.84
C ILE A 27 0.67 1.31 6.11
N ARG A 28 0.68 0.44 7.13
CA ARG A 28 -0.53 -0.32 7.52
C ARG A 28 -1.70 0.60 7.89
N MET A 29 -1.47 1.68 8.63
CA MET A 29 -2.51 2.65 8.97
C MET A 29 -3.07 3.37 7.72
N ILE A 30 -2.23 3.64 6.72
CA ILE A 30 -2.68 4.16 5.42
C ILE A 30 -3.55 3.12 4.72
N ASP A 31 -3.07 1.88 4.63
CA ASP A 31 -3.75 0.78 3.95
C ASP A 31 -5.11 0.45 4.60
N GLN A 32 -5.19 0.60 5.93
CA GLN A 32 -6.41 0.43 6.74
C GLN A 32 -7.31 1.67 6.79
N LYS A 33 -6.95 2.76 6.11
CA LYS A 33 -7.66 4.06 6.11
C LYS A 33 -7.73 4.79 7.45
N GLU A 34 -6.88 4.43 8.38
CA GLU A 34 -6.75 5.11 9.68
C GLU A 34 -5.93 6.41 9.57
N ARG A 35 -5.15 6.55 8.50
CA ARG A 35 -4.34 7.74 8.20
C ARG A 35 -4.38 8.09 6.72
N ILE A 36 -4.41 9.39 6.46
CA ILE A 36 -4.18 9.95 5.13
C ILE A 36 -2.66 10.25 5.02
N PRO A 37 -1.96 9.75 3.99
CA PRO A 37 -0.55 10.06 3.80
C PRO A 37 -0.35 11.54 3.48
N SER A 38 0.83 12.08 3.80
CA SER A 38 1.23 13.37 3.22
C SER A 38 1.42 13.25 1.71
N MET A 39 1.34 14.36 0.97
CA MET A 39 1.56 14.35 -0.49
C MET A 39 2.91 13.77 -0.89
N ARG A 40 3.96 13.96 -0.07
CA ARG A 40 5.29 13.36 -0.31
C ARG A 40 5.23 11.83 -0.25
N ILE A 41 4.51 11.27 0.73
CA ILE A 41 4.36 9.83 0.88
C ILE A 41 3.45 9.26 -0.21
N ALA A 42 2.35 9.95 -0.54
CA ALA A 42 1.45 9.55 -1.62
C ALA A 42 2.19 9.45 -2.96
N LYS A 43 3.06 10.43 -3.28
CA LYS A 43 3.93 10.41 -4.47
C LYS A 43 4.84 9.17 -4.50
N LYS A 44 5.53 8.88 -3.40
CA LYS A 44 6.39 7.69 -3.33
C LYS A 44 5.62 6.38 -3.48
N ILE A 45 4.43 6.29 -2.89
CA ILE A 45 3.58 5.10 -3.03
C ILE A 45 3.22 4.88 -4.51
N VAL A 46 2.81 5.93 -5.22
CA VAL A 46 2.39 5.79 -6.62
C VAL A 46 3.57 5.51 -7.55
N GLU A 47 4.76 6.04 -7.24
CA GLU A 47 6.03 5.70 -7.90
C GLU A 47 6.37 4.22 -7.69
N PHE A 48 6.21 3.69 -6.47
CA PHE A 48 6.48 2.28 -6.16
C PHE A 48 5.60 1.32 -6.98
N PHE A 49 4.35 1.68 -7.21
CA PHE A 49 3.41 0.86 -7.99
C PHE A 49 3.45 1.13 -9.50
N ASP A 50 4.18 2.16 -9.94
CA ASP A 50 4.16 2.69 -11.31
C ASP A 50 2.73 3.00 -11.76
N MET A 51 2.06 3.87 -10.99
CA MET A 51 0.67 4.28 -11.19
C MET A 51 0.50 5.78 -10.94
N SER A 52 -0.66 6.33 -11.30
CA SER A 52 -1.02 7.71 -10.94
C SER A 52 -1.61 7.81 -9.53
N VAL A 53 -1.58 9.02 -8.96
CA VAL A 53 -2.25 9.31 -7.67
C VAL A 53 -3.73 8.97 -7.73
N ASP A 54 -4.40 9.34 -8.84
CA ASP A 54 -5.83 9.09 -9.03
C ASP A 54 -6.15 7.60 -9.04
N ALA A 55 -5.32 6.81 -9.71
CA ALA A 55 -5.51 5.37 -9.80
C ALA A 55 -5.41 4.69 -8.43
N ILE A 56 -4.54 5.17 -7.52
CA ILE A 56 -4.36 4.57 -6.19
C ILE A 56 -5.33 5.13 -5.15
N PHE A 57 -5.49 6.46 -5.08
CA PHE A 57 -6.16 7.13 -3.95
C PHE A 57 -7.56 7.65 -4.26
N PHE A 58 -7.96 7.75 -5.53
CA PHE A 58 -9.26 8.31 -5.95
C PHE A 58 -10.13 7.31 -6.74
N ASN A 59 -9.69 6.06 -6.86
CA ASN A 59 -10.48 4.97 -7.43
C ASN A 59 -11.43 4.37 -6.37
N ASN A 60 -12.59 3.81 -6.76
CA ASN A 60 -13.47 3.04 -5.90
C ASN A 60 -12.76 1.93 -5.13
N LYS A 61 -11.75 1.28 -5.73
CA LYS A 61 -10.89 0.28 -5.04
C LYS A 61 -10.20 0.87 -3.80
N SER A 62 -9.88 2.16 -3.84
CA SER A 62 -9.26 2.85 -2.73
C SER A 62 -10.22 2.97 -1.54
N ASN A 63 -11.53 2.77 -1.65
CA ASN A 63 -12.44 2.87 -0.51
C ASN A 63 -12.35 1.68 0.46
N PHE A 64 -11.70 0.60 0.07
CA PHE A 64 -11.58 -0.61 0.87
C PHE A 64 -10.37 -0.56 1.81
N LYS A 65 -10.46 -1.29 2.92
CA LYS A 65 -9.28 -1.63 3.73
C LYS A 65 -8.38 -2.54 2.91
N PHE A 66 -7.07 -2.38 3.06
CA PHE A 66 -6.04 -3.15 2.37
C PHE A 66 -5.98 -2.90 0.85
N PHE A 67 -6.31 -1.68 0.41
CA PHE A 67 -6.32 -1.31 -1.00
C PHE A 67 -4.93 -1.28 -1.65
N LEU A 68 -3.86 -1.02 -0.91
CA LEU A 68 -2.48 -1.14 -1.41
C LEU A 68 -2.13 -2.62 -1.61
N THR A 69 -2.57 -3.48 -0.69
CA THR A 69 -2.39 -4.92 -0.79
C THR A 69 -3.12 -5.51 -2.00
N SER A 70 -4.30 -5.01 -2.37
CA SER A 70 -5.00 -5.47 -3.57
C SER A 70 -4.22 -5.12 -4.85
N TYR A 71 -3.67 -3.91 -4.97
CA TYR A 71 -2.81 -3.53 -6.10
C TYR A 71 -1.52 -4.38 -6.18
N TRP A 72 -0.95 -4.73 -5.03
CA TRP A 72 0.23 -5.59 -4.96
C TRP A 72 -0.03 -7.01 -5.47
N CYS A 73 -1.17 -7.59 -5.08
CA CYS A 73 -1.60 -8.90 -5.56
C CYS A 73 -1.87 -8.89 -7.08
N GLU A 74 -2.49 -7.84 -7.61
CA GLU A 74 -2.79 -7.70 -9.04
C GLU A 74 -1.51 -7.62 -9.91
N LYS A 75 -0.45 -6.97 -9.41
CA LYS A 75 0.85 -6.86 -10.11
C LYS A 75 1.71 -8.13 -10.01
N GLY A 76 1.21 -9.20 -9.37
CA GLY A 76 1.94 -10.46 -9.23
C GLY A 76 3.09 -10.41 -8.24
N GLY A 77 2.97 -9.60 -7.18
CA GLY A 77 3.96 -9.48 -6.11
C GLY A 77 4.29 -10.84 -5.49
N LYS A 78 5.40 -11.44 -5.92
CA LYS A 78 6.01 -12.64 -5.34
C LYS A 78 6.83 -12.25 -4.12
#